data_AF-A0A1J8QQ51-F1
#
_entry.id   AF-A0A1J8QQ51-F1
#
_cell.length_a   1.000
_cell.length_b   1.000
_cell.length_c   1.000
_cell.angle_alpha   90.00
_cell.angle_beta   90.00
_cell.angle_gamma   90.00
#
_symmetry.space_group_name_H-M   'P 1'
#
loop_
_entity.id
_entity.type
_entity.pdbx_description
1 polymer ?
#
loop_
_entity_poly.entity_id
_entity_poly.type
_entity_poly.pdbx_seq_one_letter_code
_entity_poly.pdbx_strand_id
1 'polypeptide(L)'
;MTAHWIAKMEETNTLCLKGALITFHRLHKKHTGKSLARTVLHLLDRADATLKVGHFTLDNVENNVTFMEELAQRLTACDIPFDAKD
;
A
#
# COMPACT_ATOMS: atom_id res chain seq x y z
N MET A 1 7.20 2.92 -4.60
CA MET A 1 6.26 1.91 -4.07
C MET A 1 6.26 0.73 -5.02
N THR A 2 6.47 -0.46 -4.50
CA THR A 2 6.41 -1.72 -5.23
C THR A 2 5.24 -2.54 -4.70
N ALA A 3 4.51 -3.20 -5.59
CA ALA A 3 3.49 -4.17 -5.24
C ALA A 3 4.07 -5.57 -5.45
N HIS A 4 3.75 -6.49 -4.55
CA HIS A 4 4.11 -7.89 -4.66
C HIS A 4 2.86 -8.75 -4.47
N TRP A 5 2.72 -9.80 -5.28
CA TRP A 5 1.57 -10.71 -5.19
C TRP A 5 1.95 -12.10 -5.70
N ILE A 6 1.16 -13.11 -5.32
CA ILE A 6 1.29 -14.46 -5.84
C ILE A 6 0.36 -14.58 -7.05
N ALA A 7 0.90 -15.01 -8.19
CA ALA A 7 0.12 -15.30 -9.39
C ALA A 7 0.25 -16.77 -9.76
N LYS A 8 -0.83 -17.37 -10.26
CA LYS A 8 -0.82 -18.70 -10.85
C LYS A 8 -0.38 -18.60 -12.31
N MET A 9 0.62 -19.38 -12.70
CA MET A 9 1.03 -19.55 -14.10
C MET A 9 0.22 -20.67 -14.71
N GLU A 10 -0.53 -20.39 -15.77
CA GLU A 10 -1.44 -21.37 -16.37
C GLU A 10 -0.66 -22.48 -17.10
N GLU A 11 0.48 -22.15 -17.72
CA GLU A 11 1.25 -23.11 -18.51
C GLU A 11 1.90 -24.20 -17.65
N THR A 12 2.35 -23.85 -16.46
CA THR A 12 3.08 -24.74 -15.55
C THR A 12 2.26 -25.16 -14.34
N ASN A 13 1.06 -24.60 -14.15
CA ASN A 13 0.21 -24.79 -12.97
C ASN A 13 0.95 -24.52 -11.63
N THR A 14 1.90 -23.58 -11.64
CA THR A 14 2.69 -23.21 -10.46
C THR A 14 2.31 -21.83 -9.93
N LEU A 15 2.55 -21.61 -8.64
CA LEU A 15 2.47 -20.28 -8.03
C LEU A 15 3.81 -19.58 -8.15
N CYS A 16 3.80 -18.31 -8.55
CA CYS A 16 4.99 -17.49 -8.66
C CYS A 16 4.81 -16.17 -7.93
N LEU A 17 5.82 -15.77 -7.17
CA LEU A 17 5.91 -14.41 -6.64
C LEU A 17 6.15 -13.44 -7.80
N LYS A 18 5.28 -12.45 -7.91
CA LYS A 18 5.38 -11.34 -8.85
C LYS A 18 5.65 -10.05 -8.10
N GLY A 19 6.32 -9.13 -8.78
CA GLY A 19 6.56 -7.79 -8.30
C GLY A 19 6.41 -6.78 -9.43
N ALA A 20 5.86 -5.61 -9.11
CA ALA A 20 5.79 -4.49 -10.03
C ALA A 20 6.10 -3.19 -9.30
N LEU A 21 6.86 -2.32 -9.96
CA LEU A 21 7.01 -0.94 -9.54
C LEU A 21 5.75 -0.17 -9.89
N ILE A 22 5.02 0.31 -8.87
CA ILE A 22 3.84 1.14 -9.08
C ILE A 22 4.26 2.57 -9.42
N THR A 23 5.24 3.12 -8.68
CA THR A 23 5.65 4.52 -8.86
C THR A 23 6.95 4.88 -8.14
N PHE A 24 7.66 5.87 -8.70
CA PHE A 24 8.63 6.72 -8.01
C PHE A 24 8.04 8.13 -7.88
N HIS A 25 7.26 8.35 -6.82
CA HIS A 25 6.61 9.63 -6.60
C HIS A 25 7.48 10.54 -5.73
N ARG A 26 7.82 11.74 -6.26
CA ARG A 26 8.51 12.77 -5.47
C ARG A 26 7.54 13.44 -4.51
N LEU A 27 7.76 13.23 -3.23
CA LEU A 27 7.01 13.90 -2.16
C LEU A 27 7.55 15.32 -1.97
N HIS A 28 6.64 16.30 -1.94
CA HIS A 28 6.97 17.69 -1.66
C HIS A 28 6.42 18.06 -0.27
N LYS A 29 7.10 18.98 0.44
CA LYS A 29 6.77 19.42 1.82
C LYS A 29 7.09 18.37 2.91
N LYS A 30 6.73 18.65 4.16
CA LYS A 30 7.06 17.79 5.32
C LYS A 30 6.44 16.39 5.17
N HIS A 31 7.27 15.37 5.34
CA HIS A 31 6.89 13.95 5.25
C HIS A 31 6.27 13.44 6.56
N THR A 32 5.11 14.00 6.94
CA THR A 32 4.34 13.46 8.07
C THR A 32 3.68 12.14 7.68
N GLY A 33 3.46 11.22 8.63
CA GLY A 33 2.74 9.96 8.39
C GLY A 33 1.39 10.16 7.68
N LYS A 34 0.63 11.20 8.07
CA LYS A 34 -0.65 11.56 7.43
C LYS A 34 -0.51 11.94 5.96
N SER A 35 0.48 12.79 5.63
CA SER A 35 0.73 13.19 4.23
C SER A 35 1.20 12.01 3.37
N LEU A 36 1.97 11.10 3.97
CA LEU A 36 2.42 9.88 3.30
C LEU A 36 1.23 8.95 3.00
N ALA A 37 0.35 8.69 3.97
CA ALA A 37 -0.82 7.82 3.80
C ALA A 37 -1.76 8.34 2.71
N ARG A 38 -2.04 9.65 2.70
CA ARG A 38 -2.83 10.31 1.64
C ARG A 38 -2.22 10.12 0.26
N THR A 39 -0.90 10.29 0.17
CA THR A 39 -0.19 10.17 -1.11
C THR A 39 -0.20 8.72 -1.59
N VAL A 40 0.04 7.75 -0.71
CA VAL A 40 0.02 6.32 -1.05
C VAL A 40 -1.36 5.89 -1.54
N LEU A 41 -2.44 6.24 -0.85
CA LEU A 41 -3.80 5.92 -1.29
C LEU A 41 -4.11 6.53 -2.67
N HIS A 42 -3.77 7.80 -2.88
CA HIS A 42 -3.95 8.43 -4.19
C HIS A 42 -3.19 7.70 -5.31
N LEU A 43 -1.98 7.20 -5.02
CA LEU A 43 -1.18 6.45 -5.98
C LEU A 43 -1.73 5.04 -6.25
N LEU A 44 -2.33 4.40 -5.25
CA LEU A 44 -3.02 3.12 -5.40
C LEU A 44 -4.32 3.26 -6.19
N ASP A 45 -5.10 4.32 -5.93
CA ASP A 45 -6.34 4.61 -6.68
C ASP A 45 -6.02 4.85 -8.15
N ARG A 46 -4.97 5.64 -8.42
CA ARG A 46 -4.47 5.87 -9.78
C ARG A 46 -4.03 4.58 -10.49
N ALA A 47 -3.59 3.57 -9.75
CA ALA A 47 -3.17 2.28 -10.28
C ALA A 47 -4.31 1.24 -10.32
N ASP A 48 -5.54 1.61 -9.94
CA ASP A 48 -6.68 0.68 -9.77
C ASP A 48 -6.32 -0.56 -8.92
N ALA A 49 -5.53 -0.31 -7.88
CA ALA A 49 -4.95 -1.33 -7.02
C ALA A 49 -5.44 -1.25 -5.56
N THR A 50 -6.15 -0.18 -5.17
CA THR A 50 -6.56 0.08 -3.78
C THR A 50 -7.28 -1.11 -3.15
N LEU A 51 -8.23 -1.72 -3.87
CA LEU A 51 -9.00 -2.87 -3.38
C LEU A 51 -8.24 -4.20 -3.43
N LYS A 52 -7.03 -4.21 -4.01
CA LYS A 52 -6.20 -5.41 -4.17
C LYS A 52 -5.08 -5.49 -3.13
N VAL A 53 -4.91 -4.46 -2.31
CA VAL A 53 -3.86 -4.43 -1.29
C VAL A 53 -4.36 -5.12 -0.02
N GLY A 54 -3.69 -6.21 0.36
CA GLY A 54 -3.95 -6.90 1.63
C GLY A 54 -2.96 -6.59 2.75
N HIS A 55 -1.78 -6.06 2.44
CA HIS A 55 -0.73 -5.81 3.42
C HIS A 55 0.20 -4.68 2.96
N PHE A 56 0.70 -3.90 3.92
CA PHE A 56 1.71 -2.86 3.71
C PHE A 56 2.96 -3.18 4.51
N THR A 57 4.11 -3.14 3.84
CA THR A 57 5.41 -3.26 4.51
C THR A 57 6.16 -1.93 4.36
N LEU A 58 6.64 -1.42 5.48
CA LEU A 58 7.36 -0.15 5.57
C LEU A 58 8.65 -0.36 6.38
N ASP A 59 9.59 0.57 6.29
CA ASP A 59 10.77 0.57 7.16
C ASP A 59 10.39 0.93 8.61
N ASN A 60 11.32 0.80 9.56
CA ASN A 60 11.03 1.08 10.97
C ASN A 60 11.36 2.55 11.33
N VAL A 61 10.56 3.49 10.80
CA VAL A 61 10.71 4.93 11.06
C VAL A 61 9.47 5.46 11.77
N GLU A 62 9.65 6.39 12.71
CA GLU A 62 8.62 6.92 13.62
C GLU A 62 7.33 7.38 12.90
N ASN A 63 7.47 7.96 11.71
CA ASN A 63 6.31 8.43 10.92
C ASN A 63 5.41 7.30 10.38
N ASN A 64 5.87 6.05 10.39
CA ASN A 64 5.14 4.92 9.83
C ASN A 64 4.00 4.46 10.75
N VAL A 65 4.09 4.68 12.06
CA VAL A 65 2.97 4.44 12.99
C VAL A 65 1.78 5.34 12.62
N THR A 66 2.03 6.66 12.54
CA THR A 66 0.97 7.62 12.15
C THR A 66 0.52 7.43 10.70
N PHE A 67 1.37 6.88 9.82
CA PHE A 67 0.97 6.48 8.48
C PHE A 67 -0.07 5.35 8.53
N MET A 68 0.22 4.27 9.26
CA MET A 68 -0.66 3.10 9.35
C MET A 68 -2.00 3.46 10.01
N GLU A 69 -1.99 4.32 11.02
CA GLU A 69 -3.22 4.84 11.65
C GLU A 69 -4.08 5.67 10.68
N GLU A 70 -3.49 6.62 9.94
CA GLU A 70 -4.24 7.42 8.95
C GLU A 70 -4.74 6.54 7.80
N LEU A 71 -3.96 5.53 7.40
CA LEU A 71 -4.36 4.57 6.37
C LEU A 71 -5.59 3.76 6.83
N ALA A 72 -5.58 3.24 8.05
CA ALA A 72 -6.70 2.51 8.63
C ALA A 72 -7.98 3.35 8.68
N GLN A 73 -7.88 4.60 9.14
CA GLN A 73 -9.02 5.52 9.18
C GLN A 73 -9.64 5.74 7.79
N ARG A 74 -8.80 5.86 6.76
CA ARG A 74 -9.24 6.11 5.39
C ARG A 74 -9.84 4.87 4.73
N LEU A 75 -9.24 3.70 4.92
CA LEU A 75 -9.76 2.45 4.39
C LEU A 75 -11.11 2.10 5.05
N THR A 76 -11.22 2.32 6.36
CA THR A 76 -12.50 2.17 7.09
C THR A 76 -13.58 3.09 6.53
N ALA A 77 -13.24 4.35 6.19
CA ALA A 77 -14.17 5.28 5.57
C ALA A 77 -14.65 4.85 4.16
N CYS A 78 -13.89 3.95 3.51
CA CYS A 78 -14.26 3.32 2.24
C CYS A 78 -14.90 1.93 2.43
N ASP A 79 -15.27 1.55 3.66
CA ASP A 79 -15.81 0.23 4.02
C ASP A 79 -14.84 -0.95 3.74
N ILE A 80 -13.53 -0.66 3.77
CA ILE A 80 -12.47 -1.64 3.58
C ILE A 80 -11.88 -1.99 4.96
N PRO A 81 -12.03 -3.23 5.45
CA PRO A 81 -11.42 -3.66 6.70
C PRO A 81 -9.89 -3.58 6.63
N PHE A 82 -9.28 -2.96 7.63
CA PHE A 82 -7.83 -2.84 7.73
C PHE A 82 -7.39 -2.76 9.20
N ASP A 83 -6.43 -3.61 9.58
CA ASP A 83 -5.77 -3.52 10.88
C ASP A 83 -4.43 -2.81 10.73
N ALA A 84 -4.21 -1.76 11.52
CA ALA A 84 -2.94 -1.02 11.55
C ALA A 84 -1.87 -1.73 12.38
N LYS A 85 -2.25 -2.74 13.16
CA LYS A 85 -1.36 -3.56 13.98
C LYS A 85 -1.09 -4.88 13.26
N ASP A 86 0.17 -5.30 13.29
CA ASP A 86 0.54 -6.70 13.04
C ASP A 86 0.24 -7.55 14.29
#